data_AF-A0A8J8SDQ0-F1
#
_entry.id   AF-A0A8J8SDQ0-F1
#
_cell.length_a   1.000
_cell.length_b   1.000
_cell.length_c   1.000
_cell.angle_alpha   90.00
_cell.angle_beta   90.00
_cell.angle_gamma   90.00
#
_symmetry.space_group_name_H-M   'P 1'
#
loop_
_entity.id
_entity.type
_entity.pdbx_description
1 polymer ?
#
loop_
_entity_poly.entity_id
_entity_poly.type
_entity_poly.pdbx_seq_one_letter_code
_entity_poly.pdbx_strand_id
1 'polypeptide(L)'
;MRIIKKDRFIGLRVTDVEYRVIERKAKKAKMNMSQYVSLQALERDITIYEGLNEYTHQLSKIGANLNQALILVHQGKLNTIDIMPVKKEIHKVWQLLNKLTEEIRRIQG
;
A
#
# COMPACT_ATOMS: atom_id res chain seq x y z
N MET A 1 37.63 -16.67 -13.54
CA MET A 1 36.44 -16.49 -12.67
C MET A 1 36.69 -15.28 -11.78
N ARG A 2 35.96 -14.16 -11.95
CA ARG A 2 36.14 -12.96 -11.10
C ARG A 2 35.50 -13.26 -9.74
N ILE A 3 36.32 -13.34 -8.68
CA ILE A 3 35.81 -13.46 -7.31
C ILE A 3 35.27 -12.09 -6.90
N ILE A 4 33.96 -11.96 -6.73
CA ILE A 4 33.34 -10.75 -6.20
C ILE A 4 33.64 -10.72 -4.69
N LYS A 5 34.52 -9.82 -4.27
CA LYS A 5 34.88 -9.64 -2.87
C LYS A 5 33.77 -8.83 -2.18
N LYS A 6 33.09 -9.44 -1.19
CA LYS A 6 32.20 -8.73 -0.27
C LYS A 6 33.04 -8.22 0.92
N ASP A 7 33.35 -6.93 0.93
CA ASP A 7 34.24 -6.26 1.89
C ASP A 7 33.50 -5.47 2.97
N ARG A 8 32.21 -5.19 2.78
CA ARG A 8 31.36 -4.47 3.74
C ARG A 8 30.50 -5.42 4.58
N PHE A 9 30.52 -5.21 5.89
CA PHE A 9 29.68 -5.91 6.86
C PHE A 9 28.49 -5.05 7.27
N ILE A 10 27.30 -5.65 7.32
CA ILE A 10 26.08 -5.01 7.81
C ILE A 10 25.55 -5.89 8.94
N GLY A 11 25.51 -5.34 10.16
CA GLY A 11 24.92 -6.01 11.31
C GLY A 11 23.40 -5.80 11.34
N LEU A 12 22.63 -6.87 11.54
CA LEU A 12 21.18 -6.83 11.67
C LEU A 12 20.79 -7.39 13.05
N ARG A 13 20.03 -6.62 13.83
CA ARG A 13 19.39 -7.13 15.06
C ARG A 13 18.06 -7.74 14.69
N VAL A 14 17.80 -8.94 15.19
CA VAL A 14 16.56 -9.68 14.99
C VAL A 14 16.16 -10.33 16.30
N THR A 15 14.87 -10.57 16.47
CA THR A 15 14.34 -11.45 17.51
C THR A 15 14.60 -12.92 17.17
N ASP A 16 14.52 -13.80 18.16
CA ASP A 16 14.67 -15.25 17.94
C ASP A 16 13.61 -15.84 16.99
N VAL A 17 12.44 -15.22 16.93
CA VAL A 17 11.36 -15.62 16.02
C VAL A 17 11.77 -15.26 14.58
N GLU A 18 12.16 -14.02 14.35
CA GLU A 18 12.61 -13.54 13.04
C GLU A 18 13.82 -14.34 12.54
N TYR A 19 14.81 -14.60 13.40
CA TYR A 19 15.98 -15.41 13.06
C TYR A 19 15.58 -16.79 12.51
N ARG A 20 14.70 -17.52 13.22
CA ARG A 20 14.22 -18.85 12.80
C ARG A 20 13.39 -18.81 11.51
N VAL A 21 12.69 -17.72 11.25
CA VAL A 21 11.96 -17.54 9.99
C VAL A 21 12.93 -17.31 8.83
N ILE A 22 13.89 -16.41 8.99
CA ILE A 22 14.89 -16.11 7.95
C ILE A 22 15.74 -17.36 7.68
N GLU A 23 16.13 -18.11 8.71
CA GLU A 23 16.89 -19.35 8.57
C GLU A 23 16.14 -20.39 7.74
N ARG A 24 14.86 -20.64 8.06
CA ARG A 24 14.02 -21.58 7.29
C ARG A 24 13.88 -21.15 5.84
N LYS A 25 13.68 -19.86 5.58
CA LYS A 25 13.55 -19.33 4.22
C LYS A 25 14.87 -19.48 3.44
N ALA A 26 16.01 -19.17 4.06
CA ALA A 26 17.34 -19.36 3.46
C ALA A 26 17.61 -20.83 3.13
N LYS A 27 17.32 -21.76 4.07
CA LYS A 27 17.42 -23.21 3.84
C LYS A 27 16.54 -23.68 2.69
N LYS A 28 15.28 -23.24 2.64
CA LYS A 28 14.34 -23.55 1.55
C LYS A 28 14.84 -23.06 0.19
N ALA A 29 15.50 -21.89 0.16
CA ALA A 29 16.12 -21.32 -1.03
C ALA A 29 17.51 -21.91 -1.37
N LYS A 30 18.02 -22.87 -0.58
CA LYS A 30 19.37 -23.45 -0.71
C LYS A 30 20.49 -22.38 -0.69
N MET A 31 20.29 -21.32 0.10
CA MET A 31 21.23 -20.22 0.26
C MET A 31 21.73 -20.14 1.70
N ASN A 32 22.93 -19.59 1.90
CA ASN A 32 23.33 -19.18 3.24
C ASN A 32 22.58 -17.92 3.67
N MET A 33 22.56 -17.64 4.98
CA MET A 33 21.80 -16.53 5.55
C MET A 33 22.16 -15.17 4.94
N SER A 34 23.46 -14.89 4.79
CA SER A 34 23.94 -13.62 4.25
C SER A 34 23.53 -13.45 2.79
N GLN A 35 23.64 -14.50 1.97
CA GLN A 35 23.20 -14.49 0.57
C GLN A 35 21.70 -14.26 0.48
N TYR A 36 20.92 -15.00 1.27
CA TYR A 36 19.46 -14.88 1.28
C TYR A 36 19.00 -13.47 1.66
N VAL A 37 19.50 -12.93 2.78
CA VAL A 37 19.17 -11.58 3.24
C VAL A 37 19.64 -10.51 2.25
N SER A 38 20.86 -10.64 1.71
CA SER A 38 21.36 -9.69 0.69
C SER A 38 20.47 -9.66 -0.54
N LEU A 39 20.07 -10.83 -1.04
CA LEU A 39 19.26 -10.95 -2.25
C LEU A 39 17.86 -10.40 -2.01
N GLN A 40 17.21 -10.79 -0.91
CA GLN A 40 15.88 -10.28 -0.55
C GLN A 40 15.87 -8.76 -0.29
N ALA A 41 16.94 -8.20 0.27
CA ALA A 41 17.08 -6.76 0.47
C ALA A 41 17.30 -5.98 -0.84
N LEU A 42 17.77 -6.65 -1.91
CA LEU A 42 17.95 -6.06 -3.24
C LEU A 42 16.76 -6.29 -4.16
N GLU A 43 15.98 -7.36 -3.95
CA GLU A 43 14.82 -7.71 -4.78
C GLU A 43 13.55 -6.93 -4.42
N ARG A 44 13.42 -6.48 -3.17
CA ARG A 44 12.21 -5.81 -2.69
C ARG A 44 12.41 -4.29 -2.71
N ASP A 45 11.89 -3.65 -3.73
CA ASP A 45 11.76 -2.20 -3.73
C ASP A 45 10.77 -1.77 -2.64
N ILE A 46 11.19 -0.84 -1.79
CA ILE A 46 10.28 -0.18 -0.84
C ILE A 46 9.64 0.98 -1.60
N THR A 47 8.41 0.78 -2.09
CA THR A 47 7.62 1.87 -2.68
C THR A 47 6.94 2.66 -1.58
N ILE A 48 7.38 3.91 -1.38
CA ILE A 48 6.72 4.87 -0.48
C ILE A 48 5.71 5.67 -1.30
N TYR A 49 4.43 5.51 -0.99
CA TYR A 49 3.36 6.30 -1.61
C TYR A 49 3.07 7.54 -0.76
N GLU A 50 3.80 8.61 -1.02
CA GLU A 50 3.54 9.93 -0.42
C GLU A 50 2.21 10.51 -0.93
N GLY A 51 1.52 11.29 -0.09
CA GLY A 51 0.27 11.98 -0.47
C GLY A 51 -1.03 11.19 -0.26
N LEU A 52 -1.01 9.90 0.10
CA LEU A 52 -2.24 9.13 0.37
C LEU A 52 -3.15 9.79 1.43
N ASN A 53 -2.53 10.38 2.46
CA ASN A 53 -3.24 11.09 3.53
C ASN A 53 -3.99 12.34 3.03
N GLU A 54 -3.48 13.00 1.99
CA GLU A 54 -4.13 14.18 1.41
C GLU A 54 -5.36 13.77 0.62
N TYR A 55 -5.28 12.66 -0.11
CA TYR A 55 -6.42 12.08 -0.83
C TYR A 55 -7.51 11.58 0.12
N THR A 56 -7.17 10.92 1.24
CA THR A 56 -8.16 10.49 2.24
C THR A 56 -8.85 11.68 2.92
N HIS A 57 -8.13 12.77 3.15
CA HIS A 57 -8.70 14.01 3.66
C HIS A 57 -9.66 14.68 2.66
N GLN A 58 -9.30 14.73 1.37
CA GLN A 58 -10.20 15.24 0.33
C GLN A 58 -11.47 14.39 0.18
N LEU A 59 -11.33 13.06 0.21
CA LEU A 59 -12.47 12.13 0.22
C LEU A 59 -13.38 12.36 1.42
N SER A 60 -12.82 12.56 2.62
CA SER A 60 -13.60 12.85 3.83
C SER A 60 -14.39 14.15 3.70
N LYS A 61 -13.81 15.20 3.09
CA LYS A 61 -14.51 16.45 2.80
C LYS A 61 -15.66 16.26 1.81
N ILE A 62 -15.48 15.45 0.77
CA ILE A 62 -16.56 15.12 -0.19
C ILE A 62 -17.72 14.41 0.52
N GLY A 63 -17.41 13.42 1.38
CA GLY A 63 -18.42 12.72 2.19
C GLY A 63 -19.17 13.65 3.15
N ALA A 64 -18.46 14.58 3.80
CA ALA A 64 -19.06 15.57 4.68
C ALA A 64 -20.03 16.50 3.91
N ASN A 65 -19.64 16.98 2.73
CA ASN A 65 -20.49 17.82 1.89
C ASN A 65 -21.74 17.06 1.40
N LEU A 66 -21.61 15.78 1.05
CA LEU A 66 -22.74 14.92 0.68
C LEU A 66 -23.72 14.74 1.84
N ASN A 67 -23.22 14.51 3.05
CA ASN A 67 -24.06 14.39 4.25
C ASN A 67 -24.82 15.70 4.54
N GLN A 68 -24.17 16.85 4.40
CA GLN A 68 -24.83 18.15 4.57
C GLN A 68 -25.93 18.36 3.52
N ALA A 69 -25.67 18.01 2.25
CA ALA A 69 -26.65 18.06 1.18
C ALA A 69 -27.88 17.18 1.49
N LEU A 70 -27.68 15.94 1.95
CA LEU A 70 -28.76 15.04 2.39
C LEU A 70 -29.58 15.61 3.55
N ILE A 71 -28.92 16.22 4.55
CA ILE A 71 -29.61 16.87 5.67
C ILE A 71 -30.50 18.02 5.16
N LEU A 72 -30.02 18.84 4.22
CA LEU A 72 -30.81 19.93 3.64
C LEU A 72 -32.02 19.43 2.84
N VAL A 73 -31.90 18.28 2.16
CA VAL A 73 -33.04 17.62 1.51
C VAL A 73 -34.05 17.13 2.55
N HIS A 74 -33.61 16.42 3.59
CA HIS A 74 -34.50 15.94 4.65
C HIS A 74 -35.21 17.08 5.40
N GLN A 75 -34.57 18.24 5.54
CA GLN A 75 -35.17 19.43 6.16
C GLN A 75 -36.16 20.16 5.23
N GLY A 76 -36.39 19.68 4.01
CA GLY A 76 -37.26 20.34 3.03
C GLY A 76 -36.71 21.67 2.51
N LYS A 77 -35.44 21.98 2.79
CA LYS A 77 -34.76 23.20 2.31
C LYS A 77 -34.27 23.05 0.87
N LEU A 78 -34.12 21.82 0.40
CA LEU A 78 -33.84 21.46 -0.99
C LEU A 78 -34.88 20.43 -1.43
N ASN A 79 -35.66 20.74 -2.47
CA ASN A 79 -36.73 19.85 -2.96
C ASN A 79 -36.19 18.62 -3.71
N THR A 80 -35.08 18.79 -4.42
CA THR A 80 -34.39 17.72 -5.16
C THR A 80 -32.91 18.06 -5.31
N ILE A 81 -32.01 17.13 -5.01
CA ILE A 81 -30.59 17.21 -5.37
C ILE A 81 -30.31 16.09 -6.37
N ASP A 82 -29.77 16.43 -7.54
CA ASP A 82 -29.24 15.42 -8.45
C ASP A 82 -27.88 14.93 -7.93
N ILE A 83 -27.90 13.77 -7.28
CA ILE A 83 -26.71 13.10 -6.73
C ILE A 83 -26.03 12.17 -7.74
N MET A 84 -26.59 11.99 -8.95
CA MET A 84 -26.01 11.10 -9.96
C MET A 84 -24.58 11.49 -10.36
N PRO A 85 -24.24 12.78 -10.56
CA PRO A 85 -22.87 13.18 -10.87
C PRO A 85 -21.88 12.81 -9.76
N VAL A 86 -22.26 13.01 -8.50
CA VAL A 86 -21.42 12.69 -7.34
C VAL A 86 -21.22 11.19 -7.21
N LYS A 87 -22.30 10.40 -7.37
CA LYS A 87 -22.24 8.94 -7.36
C LYS A 87 -21.29 8.43 -8.46
N LYS A 88 -21.31 9.04 -9.65
CA LYS A 88 -20.44 8.68 -10.77
C LYS A 88 -18.97 8.95 -10.46
N GLU A 89 -18.64 10.11 -9.90
CA GLU A 89 -17.25 10.44 -9.54
C GLU A 89 -16.72 9.58 -8.38
N ILE A 90 -17.54 9.32 -7.35
CA ILE A 90 -17.16 8.39 -6.27
C ILE A 90 -16.91 6.99 -6.82
N HIS A 91 -17.75 6.52 -7.74
CA HIS A 91 -17.56 5.21 -8.36
C HIS A 91 -16.26 5.13 -9.17
N LYS A 92 -15.87 6.21 -9.87
CA LYS A 92 -14.57 6.27 -10.56
C LYS A 92 -13.40 6.20 -9.59
N VAL A 93 -13.44 6.93 -8.48
CA VAL A 93 -12.39 6.88 -7.45
C VAL A 93 -12.28 5.46 -6.86
N TRP A 94 -13.41 4.81 -6.59
CA TRP A 94 -13.44 3.43 -6.11
C TRP A 94 -12.81 2.44 -7.11
N GLN A 95 -13.12 2.58 -8.41
CA GLN A 95 -12.50 1.76 -9.45
C GLN A 95 -10.98 1.97 -9.55
N LEU A 96 -10.52 3.22 -9.44
CA LEU A 96 -9.09 3.56 -9.45
C LEU A 96 -8.37 2.98 -8.24
N LEU A 97 -8.95 3.05 -7.05
CA LEU A 97 -8.40 2.46 -5.83
C LEU A 97 -8.30 0.92 -5.92
N ASN A 98 -9.31 0.26 -6.50
CA ASN A 98 -9.26 -1.19 -6.70
C ASN A 98 -8.15 -1.58 -7.69
N LYS A 99 -8.01 -0.85 -8.80
CA LYS A 99 -6.89 -1.08 -9.75
C LYS A 99 -5.53 -0.90 -9.09
N LEU A 100 -5.35 0.18 -8.33
CA LEU A 100 -4.12 0.41 -7.56
C LEU A 100 -3.84 -0.74 -6.60
N THR A 101 -4.87 -1.23 -5.90
CA THR A 101 -4.74 -2.36 -4.96
C THR A 101 -4.36 -3.66 -5.67
N GLU A 102 -4.91 -3.91 -6.85
CA GLU A 102 -4.54 -5.06 -7.69
C GLU A 102 -3.09 -4.96 -8.20
N GLU A 103 -2.66 -3.78 -8.63
CA GLU A 103 -1.28 -3.53 -9.06
C GLU A 103 -0.28 -3.73 -7.91
N ILE A 104 -0.58 -3.21 -6.72
CA ILE A 104 0.25 -3.43 -5.52
C ILE A 104 0.35 -4.93 -5.20
N ARG A 105 -0.75 -5.68 -5.30
CA ARG A 105 -0.73 -7.14 -5.09
C ARG A 105 0.12 -7.88 -6.12
N ARG A 106 0.17 -7.41 -7.37
CA ARG A 106 1.01 -7.98 -8.43
C ARG A 106 2.49 -7.68 -8.25
N ILE A 107 2.84 -6.54 -7.65
CA ILE A 107 4.23 -6.17 -7.36
C ILE A 107 4.77 -6.93 -6.12
N GLN A 108 3.89 -7.32 -5.20
CA GLN A 108 4.25 -8.00 -3.95
C GLN A 108 4.20 -9.54 -4.00
N GLY A 109 3.64 -10.13 -5.07
CA GLY A 109 3.49 -11.57 -5.27
C GLY A 109 4.55 -12.15 -6.21
#